data_AF-A0A6H2FRE5-F1
#
_entry.id   AF-A0A6H2FRE5-F1
#
_cell.length_a   1.000
_cell.length_b   1.000
_cell.length_c   1.000
_cell.angle_alpha   90.00
_cell.angle_beta   90.00
_cell.angle_gamma   90.00
#
_symmetry.space_group_name_H-M   'P 1'
#
loop_
_entity.id
_entity.type
_entity.pdbx_description
1 polymer ?
#
loop_
_entity_poly.entity_id
_entity_poly.type
_entity_poly.pdbx_seq_one_letter_code
_entity_poly.pdbx_strand_id
1 'polypeptide(L)'
;MVLKIDSKNLTAKVNESIKLLIIVYDKHGKKLKFSDVEIKNVMAVDQHGEVRKDSGEIHIEDITHKKSYDGKYFFLITDENGELRLKISDPHGIGVRTYFKIIANNYVSKKIDLIFTVPTSPKTILAKMYGHMPDFILFNGMKFKRPTLSIERLGDQVNHNLNEDWTKFTWFNADAFCKSQNARLPTKDELIDFYNAHPGDDLISNYGWPIVEKSFSMFWTSTPKINMYFPDPLHYHVDFITGKIDQGIVGNIFPFICVDDN
;
A
#
# COMPACT_ATOMS: atom_id res chain seq x y z
N MET A 1 10.23 22.33 31.49
CA MET A 1 10.20 22.48 30.02
C MET A 1 9.07 21.62 29.49
N VAL A 2 8.51 21.98 28.34
CA VAL A 2 7.44 21.22 27.68
C VAL A 2 7.76 21.11 26.19
N LEU A 3 7.59 19.91 25.63
CA LEU A 3 7.75 19.66 24.19
C LEU A 3 6.38 19.52 23.54
N LYS A 4 6.07 20.40 22.58
CA LYS A 4 4.85 20.31 21.77
C LYS A 4 5.23 19.85 20.36
N ILE A 5 4.41 18.97 19.80
CA ILE A 5 4.49 18.53 18.41
C ILE A 5 3.11 18.72 17.82
N ASP A 6 3.03 19.54 16.78
CA ASP A 6 1.80 19.84 16.05
C ASP A 6 1.92 19.30 14.62
N SER A 7 0.86 18.69 14.12
CA SER A 7 0.74 18.26 12.72
C SER A 7 -0.71 18.30 12.27
N LYS A 8 -0.93 18.53 10.98
CA LYS A 8 -2.26 18.45 10.37
C LYS A 8 -2.68 17.00 10.10
N ASN A 9 -1.72 16.13 9.80
CA ASN A 9 -1.98 14.73 9.49
C ASN A 9 -0.73 13.89 9.84
N LEU A 10 -0.94 12.72 10.45
CA LEU A 10 0.13 11.77 10.79
C LEU A 10 0.17 10.59 9.80
N THR A 11 -0.61 10.67 8.74
CA THR A 11 -0.65 9.69 7.66
C THR A 11 -0.41 10.38 6.32
N ALA A 12 0.42 9.78 5.47
CA ALA A 12 0.64 10.23 4.10
C ALA A 12 0.83 9.01 3.18
N LYS A 13 0.83 9.22 1.87
CA LYS A 13 1.34 8.20 0.93
C LYS A 13 2.88 8.18 0.96
N VAL A 14 3.49 7.06 0.57
CA VAL A 14 4.98 6.94 0.50
C VAL A 14 5.66 7.98 -0.39
N ASN A 15 4.96 8.49 -1.42
CA ASN A 15 5.44 9.57 -2.30
C ASN A 15 5.08 10.99 -1.82
N GLU A 16 4.41 11.11 -0.67
CA GLU A 16 4.06 12.38 -0.04
C GLU A 16 4.95 12.65 1.18
N SER A 17 4.65 13.71 1.91
CA SER A 17 5.39 14.03 3.13
C SER A 17 4.50 14.58 4.23
N ILE A 18 4.81 14.19 5.45
CA ILE A 18 4.18 14.67 6.67
C ILE A 18 4.93 15.91 7.15
N LYS A 19 4.18 16.99 7.43
CA LYS A 19 4.72 18.22 8.00
C LYS A 19 4.57 18.18 9.51
N LEU A 20 5.67 18.33 10.25
CA LEU A 20 5.68 18.45 11.71
C LEU A 20 6.18 19.84 12.12
N LEU A 21 5.53 20.41 13.13
CA LEU A 21 5.98 21.59 13.85
C LEU A 21 6.33 21.18 15.28
N ILE A 22 7.59 21.34 15.65
CA ILE A 22 8.09 21.06 17.00
C ILE A 22 8.36 22.39 17.69
N ILE A 23 7.90 22.52 18.93
CA ILE A 23 8.08 23.73 19.74
C ILE A 23 8.51 23.32 21.14
N VAL A 24 9.59 23.92 21.63
CA VAL A 24 10.09 23.71 22.99
C VAL A 24 9.68 24.91 23.85
N TYR A 25 9.07 24.67 24.99
CA TYR A 25 8.67 25.70 25.95
C TYR A 25 9.45 25.56 27.26
N ASP A 26 9.73 26.68 27.91
CA ASP A 26 10.22 26.70 29.28
C ASP A 26 9.10 26.34 30.28
N LYS A 27 9.40 26.42 31.58
CA LYS A 27 8.43 26.13 32.65
C LYS A 27 7.33 27.19 32.80
N HIS A 28 7.47 28.35 32.16
CA HIS A 28 6.55 29.48 32.21
C HIS A 28 5.72 29.62 30.92
N GLY A 29 5.86 28.69 29.98
CA GLY A 29 5.12 28.72 28.71
C GLY A 29 5.72 29.62 27.65
N LYS A 30 6.97 30.09 27.81
CA LYS A 30 7.69 30.84 26.77
C LYS A 30 8.39 29.87 25.82
N LYS A 31 8.29 30.11 24.51
CA LYS A 31 9.04 29.36 23.50
C LYS A 31 10.54 29.55 23.70
N LEU A 32 11.28 28.46 23.70
CA LEU A 32 12.74 28.44 23.77
C LEU A 32 13.31 28.43 22.35
N LYS A 33 14.09 29.46 22.05
CA LYS A 33 14.86 29.58 20.79
C LYS A 33 16.08 28.68 20.85
N PHE A 34 16.60 28.28 19.68
CA PHE A 34 17.86 27.55 19.56
C PHE A 34 18.00 26.33 20.51
N SER A 35 16.89 25.64 20.77
CA SER A 35 16.89 24.41 21.58
C SER A 35 17.31 23.23 20.72
N ASP A 36 18.19 22.40 21.27
CA ASP A 36 18.62 21.16 20.65
C ASP A 36 17.46 20.17 20.59
N VAL A 37 17.26 19.53 19.44
CA VAL A 37 16.24 18.53 19.20
C VAL A 37 16.87 17.30 18.55
N GLU A 38 16.70 16.15 19.20
CA GLU A 38 17.10 14.86 18.67
C GLU A 38 15.85 14.08 18.24
N ILE A 39 15.87 13.54 17.02
CA ILE A 39 14.82 12.64 16.53
C ILE A 39 15.42 11.28 16.24
N LYS A 40 14.85 10.27 16.89
CA LYS A 40 15.22 8.87 16.73
C LYS A 40 14.06 8.09 16.12
N ASN A 41 14.34 7.38 15.04
CA ASN A 41 13.50 6.26 14.59
C ASN A 41 13.67 5.10 15.58
N VAL A 42 12.57 4.64 16.17
CA VAL A 42 12.58 3.58 17.19
C VAL A 42 12.38 2.22 16.54
N MET A 43 11.32 2.09 15.74
CA MET A 43 10.94 0.87 15.03
C MET A 43 9.87 1.19 13.98
N ALA A 44 9.76 0.34 12.97
CA ALA A 44 8.66 0.32 12.02
C ALA A 44 7.88 -1.00 12.17
N VAL A 45 6.56 -0.93 12.13
CA VAL A 45 5.68 -2.09 12.20
C VAL A 45 4.66 -2.08 11.07
N ASP A 46 4.22 -3.27 10.69
CA ASP A 46 3.08 -3.44 9.82
C ASP A 46 1.75 -3.17 10.56
N GLN A 47 0.62 -3.41 9.91
CA GLN A 47 -0.69 -3.10 10.45
C GLN A 47 -1.10 -4.00 11.62
N HIS A 48 -0.51 -5.18 11.73
CA HIS A 48 -0.74 -6.14 12.81
C HIS A 48 0.29 -6.04 13.94
N GLY A 49 1.27 -5.12 13.82
CA GLY A 49 2.27 -4.86 14.85
C GLY A 49 3.56 -5.65 14.68
N GLU A 50 3.72 -6.39 13.59
CA GLU A 50 4.95 -7.13 13.30
C GLU A 50 6.07 -6.17 12.90
N VAL A 51 7.27 -6.39 13.43
CA VAL A 51 8.42 -5.51 13.18
C VAL A 51 8.93 -5.68 11.75
N ARG A 52 8.99 -4.57 11.00
CA ARG A 52 9.45 -4.52 9.62
C ARG A 52 10.85 -3.90 9.53
N LYS A 53 11.85 -4.75 9.33
CA LYS A 53 13.25 -4.35 9.15
C LYS A 53 13.65 -4.10 7.69
N ASP A 54 12.74 -4.42 6.79
CA ASP A 54 12.87 -4.36 5.34
C ASP A 54 12.19 -3.11 4.73
N SER A 55 11.62 -2.23 5.56
CA SER A 55 11.11 -0.94 5.12
C SER A 55 12.24 0.03 4.78
N GLY A 56 11.98 0.95 3.85
CA GLY A 56 12.88 2.04 3.49
C GLY A 56 13.27 2.95 4.67
N GLU A 57 14.34 3.71 4.46
CA GLU A 57 14.80 4.71 5.42
C GLU A 57 13.93 5.97 5.41
N ILE A 58 13.65 6.49 6.59
CA ILE A 58 12.93 7.74 6.75
C ILE A 58 13.82 8.91 6.34
N HIS A 59 13.29 9.75 5.45
CA HIS A 59 13.92 11.00 5.06
C HIS A 59 13.31 12.16 5.85
N ILE A 60 14.15 12.92 6.55
CA ILE A 60 13.75 14.14 7.25
C ILE A 60 14.42 15.35 6.58
N GLU A 61 13.62 16.28 6.07
CA GLU A 61 14.06 17.56 5.57
C GLU A 61 13.79 18.64 6.64
N ASP A 62 14.85 19.30 7.12
CA ASP A 62 14.74 20.47 7.98
C ASP A 62 14.59 21.71 7.09
N ILE A 63 13.46 22.40 7.23
CA ILE A 63 13.13 23.60 6.44
C ILE A 63 13.63 24.86 7.16
N THR A 64 14.04 24.73 8.42
CA THR A 64 14.47 25.81 9.29
C THR A 64 15.99 25.91 9.34
N HIS A 65 16.74 24.90 9.83
CA HIS A 65 18.14 25.08 10.29
C HIS A 65 19.12 23.94 9.86
N LYS A 66 20.36 23.97 10.38
CA LYS A 66 21.42 23.00 10.10
C LYS A 66 21.07 21.62 10.66
N LYS A 67 20.97 20.65 9.75
CA LYS A 67 20.78 19.23 10.02
C LYS A 67 22.12 18.50 10.15
N SER A 68 22.30 17.73 11.21
CA SER A 68 23.31 16.67 11.26
C SER A 68 22.63 15.30 11.40
N TYR A 69 23.20 14.27 10.79
CA TYR A 69 22.71 12.90 10.83
C TYR A 69 23.88 11.95 11.04
N ASP A 70 23.81 11.10 12.07
CA ASP A 70 24.89 10.16 12.41
C ASP A 70 24.59 8.71 11.99
N GLY A 71 23.54 8.50 11.19
CA GLY A 71 23.06 7.16 10.80
C GLY A 71 21.97 6.59 11.70
N LYS A 72 21.65 7.24 12.82
CA LYS A 72 20.62 6.77 13.78
C LYS A 72 19.76 7.88 14.37
N TYR A 73 20.34 9.07 14.51
CA TYR A 73 19.74 10.25 15.11
C TYR A 73 19.84 11.42 14.15
N PHE A 74 18.73 12.16 14.05
CA PHE A 74 18.74 13.49 13.47
C PHE A 74 18.94 14.50 14.59
N PHE A 75 20.02 15.27 14.49
CA PHE A 75 20.31 16.37 15.42
C PHE A 75 19.94 17.69 14.73
N LEU A 76 19.03 18.41 15.36
CA LEU A 76 18.33 19.57 14.83
C LEU A 76 18.27 20.66 15.91
N ILE A 77 17.90 21.88 15.51
CA ILE A 77 17.81 23.01 16.42
C ILE A 77 16.59 23.87 16.07
N THR A 78 15.83 24.32 17.08
CA THR A 78 14.71 25.24 16.83
C THR A 78 15.20 26.61 16.38
N ASP A 79 14.40 27.31 15.61
CA ASP A 79 14.71 28.63 15.09
C ASP A 79 14.64 29.77 16.13
N GLU A 80 14.81 30.99 15.64
CA GLU A 80 14.68 32.23 16.41
C GLU A 80 13.27 32.50 16.96
N ASN A 81 12.26 31.77 16.49
CA ASN A 81 10.89 31.79 17.01
C ASN A 81 10.65 30.64 18.01
N GLY A 82 11.64 29.78 18.23
CA GLY A 82 11.54 28.56 19.03
C GLY A 82 10.76 27.45 18.33
N GLU A 83 10.72 27.46 17.00
CA GLU A 83 10.01 26.51 16.15
C GLU A 83 10.98 25.67 15.31
N LEU A 84 10.68 24.40 15.13
CA LEU A 84 11.39 23.51 14.21
C LEU A 84 10.36 22.92 13.25
N ARG A 85 10.54 23.17 11.95
CA ARG A 85 9.60 22.75 10.90
C ARG A 85 10.22 21.68 10.05
N LEU A 86 9.60 20.50 10.05
CA LEU A 86 10.10 19.33 9.36
C LEU A 86 9.15 18.86 8.28
N LYS A 87 9.72 18.33 7.21
CA LYS A 87 9.02 17.53 6.21
C LYS A 87 9.62 16.13 6.23
N ILE A 88 8.79 15.14 6.55
CA ILE A 88 9.19 13.75 6.73
C ILE A 88 8.55 12.92 5.62
N SER A 89 9.34 12.10 4.94
CA SER A 89 8.89 11.20 3.87
C SER A 89 9.52 9.82 4.00
N ASP A 90 8.88 8.84 3.38
CA ASP A 90 9.39 7.46 3.28
C ASP A 90 9.28 6.96 1.83
N PRO A 91 10.12 7.49 0.91
CA PRO A 91 9.97 7.25 -0.52
C PRO A 91 10.17 5.79 -0.94
N HIS A 92 10.83 5.00 -0.09
CA HIS A 92 11.05 3.56 -0.27
C HIS A 92 10.32 2.73 0.78
N GLY A 93 9.32 3.33 1.45
CA GLY A 93 8.51 2.68 2.45
C GLY A 93 7.64 1.58 1.85
N ILE A 94 7.35 0.57 2.66
CA ILE A 94 6.56 -0.61 2.25
C ILE A 94 5.17 -0.65 2.87
N GLY A 95 4.72 0.45 3.49
CA GLY A 95 3.38 0.54 4.11
C GLY A 95 3.41 0.31 5.62
N VAL A 96 4.17 1.11 6.36
CA VAL A 96 4.43 0.87 7.80
C VAL A 96 3.98 2.04 8.68
N ARG A 97 3.75 1.72 9.96
CA ARG A 97 3.73 2.71 11.03
C ARG A 97 5.11 2.79 11.65
N THR A 98 5.69 3.98 11.62
CA THR A 98 7.02 4.25 12.14
C THR A 98 6.94 5.06 13.42
N TYR A 99 7.51 4.52 14.49
CA TYR A 99 7.57 5.13 15.82
C TYR A 99 8.79 6.02 15.94
N PHE A 100 8.59 7.27 16.32
CA PHE A 100 9.66 8.22 16.61
C PHE A 100 9.67 8.61 18.07
N LYS A 101 10.89 8.83 18.59
CA LYS A 101 11.12 9.52 19.86
C LYS A 101 11.81 10.84 19.57
N ILE A 102 11.20 11.94 19.99
CA ILE A 102 11.74 13.29 19.90
C ILE A 102 12.20 13.69 21.29
N ILE A 103 13.43 14.16 21.42
CA ILE A 103 14.05 14.61 22.68
C ILE A 103 14.47 16.06 22.48
N ALA A 104 14.16 16.94 23.44
CA ALA A 104 14.60 18.33 23.41
C ALA A 104 15.48 18.67 24.62
N ASN A 105 16.63 19.30 24.35
CA ASN A 105 17.66 19.70 25.31
C ASN A 105 18.08 18.58 26.29
N ASN A 106 17.94 17.30 25.92
CA ASN A 106 18.16 16.14 26.81
C ASN A 106 17.32 16.09 28.09
N TYR A 107 16.27 16.92 28.21
CA TYR A 107 15.43 17.01 29.42
C TYR A 107 14.01 16.48 29.22
N VAL A 108 13.42 16.70 28.05
CA VAL A 108 12.02 16.34 27.77
C VAL A 108 11.95 15.50 26.50
N SER A 109 11.03 14.52 26.48
CA SER A 109 10.83 13.70 25.30
C SER A 109 9.35 13.43 25.03
N LYS A 110 9.03 13.20 23.76
CA LYS A 110 7.68 12.85 23.30
C LYS A 110 7.78 11.79 22.20
N LYS A 111 6.82 10.87 22.19
CA LYS A 111 6.69 9.86 21.13
C LYS A 111 5.66 10.34 20.12
N ILE A 112 5.90 10.04 18.85
CA ILE A 112 4.97 10.30 17.75
C ILE A 112 5.11 9.20 16.72
N ASP A 113 4.00 8.80 16.13
CA ASP A 113 3.94 7.71 15.18
C ASP A 113 3.44 8.27 13.85
N LEU A 114 4.14 7.93 12.77
CA LEU A 114 3.80 8.36 11.42
C LEU A 114 3.49 7.14 10.57
N ILE A 115 2.47 7.23 9.72
CA ILE A 115 2.07 6.15 8.80
C ILE A 115 2.32 6.61 7.38
N PHE A 116 3.09 5.84 6.63
CA PHE A 116 3.22 6.00 5.18
C PHE A 116 2.55 4.83 4.49
N THR A 117 1.49 5.13 3.73
CA THR A 117 0.68 4.11 3.05
C THR A 117 1.22 3.80 1.66
N VAL A 118 1.10 2.54 1.22
CA VAL A 118 1.52 2.09 -0.13
C VAL A 118 0.34 1.75 -1.04
N PRO A 119 0.47 1.96 -2.36
CA PRO A 119 -0.59 1.60 -3.31
C PRO A 119 -0.75 0.08 -3.43
N THR A 120 0.28 -0.71 -3.13
CA THR A 120 0.30 -2.18 -3.29
C THR A 120 -0.43 -2.95 -2.19
N SER A 121 -1.01 -2.25 -1.21
CA SER A 121 -1.84 -2.85 -0.16
C SER A 121 -3.24 -2.23 -0.12
N PRO A 122 -4.30 -3.03 0.04
CA PRO A 122 -5.67 -2.56 0.25
C PRO A 122 -5.85 -1.63 1.45
N LYS A 123 -6.74 -0.64 1.31
CA LYS A 123 -7.12 0.26 2.41
C LYS A 123 -8.16 -0.40 3.33
N THR A 124 -7.77 -1.47 4.00
CA THR A 124 -8.63 -2.26 4.91
C THR A 124 -7.89 -2.65 6.18
N ILE A 125 -8.64 -2.92 7.25
CA ILE A 125 -8.07 -3.42 8.51
C ILE A 125 -7.46 -4.82 8.37
N LEU A 126 -7.82 -5.53 7.30
CA LEU A 126 -7.42 -6.90 7.02
C LEU A 126 -6.08 -7.02 6.26
N ALA A 127 -5.57 -5.93 5.68
CA ALA A 127 -4.30 -5.92 4.98
C ALA A 127 -3.13 -6.05 5.97
N LYS A 128 -2.03 -6.68 5.56
CA LYS A 128 -0.81 -6.75 6.38
C LYS A 128 -0.15 -5.38 6.48
N MET A 129 -0.08 -4.64 5.38
CA MET A 129 0.54 -3.31 5.34
C MET A 129 -0.48 -2.19 5.36
N TYR A 130 -0.04 -1.01 5.80
CA TYR A 130 -0.82 0.21 5.66
C TYR A 130 -0.95 0.58 4.19
N GLY A 131 -2.16 0.39 3.66
CA GLY A 131 -2.45 0.48 2.24
C GLY A 131 -3.29 1.68 1.81
N HIS A 132 -3.23 2.00 0.52
CA HIS A 132 -4.17 2.89 -0.16
C HIS A 132 -4.58 2.42 -1.57
N MET A 133 -4.44 1.12 -1.86
CA MET A 133 -4.98 0.52 -3.08
C MET A 133 -6.49 0.84 -3.19
N PRO A 134 -6.97 1.32 -4.34
CA PRO A 134 -8.39 1.53 -4.55
C PRO A 134 -9.13 0.19 -4.63
N ASP A 135 -10.36 0.14 -4.10
CA ASP A 135 -11.16 -1.09 -4.12
C ASP A 135 -11.62 -1.48 -5.53
N PHE A 136 -11.69 -0.51 -6.45
CA PHE A 136 -11.98 -0.75 -7.86
C PHE A 136 -11.38 0.32 -8.76
N ILE A 137 -11.28 -0.01 -10.04
CA ILE A 137 -10.92 0.89 -11.13
C ILE A 137 -12.16 1.04 -12.02
N LEU A 138 -12.57 2.28 -12.29
CA LEU A 138 -13.69 2.56 -13.17
C LEU A 138 -13.20 2.57 -14.62
N PHE A 139 -13.71 1.66 -15.45
CA PHE A 139 -13.35 1.57 -16.86
C PHE A 139 -14.57 1.18 -17.69
N ASN A 140 -14.83 1.91 -18.78
CA ASN A 140 -16.00 1.72 -19.65
C ASN A 140 -17.34 1.61 -18.89
N GLY A 141 -17.51 2.41 -17.83
CA GLY A 141 -18.72 2.42 -17.02
C GLY A 141 -18.85 1.26 -16.03
N MET A 142 -17.89 0.33 -15.98
CA MET A 142 -17.88 -0.80 -15.07
C MET A 142 -16.82 -0.63 -13.97
N LYS A 143 -17.07 -1.22 -12.79
CA LYS A 143 -16.11 -1.25 -11.67
C LYS A 143 -15.31 -2.55 -11.69
N PHE A 144 -14.05 -2.48 -12.10
CA PHE A 144 -13.10 -3.59 -12.01
C PHE A 144 -12.54 -3.64 -10.59
N LYS A 145 -13.05 -4.57 -9.77
CA LYS A 145 -12.61 -4.72 -8.38
C LYS A 145 -11.15 -5.19 -8.35
N ARG A 146 -10.39 -4.68 -7.38
CA ARG A 146 -9.02 -5.18 -7.13
C ARG A 146 -9.02 -6.69 -6.83
N PRO A 147 -7.87 -7.37 -6.94
CA PRO A 147 -7.71 -8.72 -6.44
C PRO A 147 -8.09 -8.84 -4.95
N THR A 148 -8.62 -10.01 -4.57
CA THR A 148 -9.12 -10.28 -3.22
C THR A 148 -8.01 -10.82 -2.32
N LEU A 149 -7.94 -10.34 -1.07
CA LEU A 149 -7.03 -10.90 -0.07
C LEU A 149 -7.52 -12.26 0.42
N SER A 150 -6.59 -13.16 0.75
CA SER A 150 -6.90 -14.50 1.27
C SER A 150 -7.71 -14.48 2.57
N ILE A 151 -7.51 -13.45 3.38
CA ILE A 151 -8.25 -13.23 4.64
C ILE A 151 -9.67 -12.69 4.40
N GLU A 152 -9.90 -11.99 3.28
CA GLU A 152 -11.25 -11.55 2.87
C GLU A 152 -12.05 -12.74 2.35
N ARG A 153 -11.39 -13.60 1.58
CA ARG A 153 -11.96 -14.84 1.07
C ARG A 153 -10.87 -15.88 0.87
N LEU A 154 -10.91 -16.96 1.66
CA LEU A 154 -9.97 -18.06 1.50
C LEU A 154 -10.15 -18.73 0.12
N GLY A 155 -9.02 -18.87 -0.58
CA GLY A 155 -8.90 -19.39 -1.94
C GLY A 155 -8.71 -20.89 -2.03
N ASP A 156 -8.69 -21.39 -3.27
CA ASP A 156 -8.15 -22.73 -3.57
C ASP A 156 -6.62 -22.74 -3.44
N GLN A 157 -5.98 -21.57 -3.65
CA GLN A 157 -4.57 -21.35 -3.40
C GLN A 157 -4.36 -19.91 -2.88
N VAL A 158 -3.37 -19.75 -2.00
CA VAL A 158 -2.87 -18.44 -1.57
C VAL A 158 -1.59 -18.12 -2.34
N ASN A 159 -1.50 -16.89 -2.83
CA ASN A 159 -0.29 -16.35 -3.43
C ASN A 159 0.27 -15.23 -2.55
N HIS A 160 1.54 -15.34 -2.17
CA HIS A 160 2.24 -14.33 -1.38
C HIS A 160 2.92 -13.35 -2.34
N ASN A 161 2.45 -12.10 -2.38
CA ASN A 161 3.00 -11.11 -3.30
C ASN A 161 2.82 -9.68 -2.75
N LEU A 162 3.82 -8.83 -2.94
CA LEU A 162 3.84 -7.43 -2.50
C LEU A 162 3.46 -7.25 -1.01
N ASN A 163 3.99 -8.11 -0.14
CA ASN A 163 3.71 -8.15 1.31
C ASN A 163 2.27 -8.51 1.71
N GLU A 164 1.44 -8.95 0.77
CA GLU A 164 0.07 -9.37 1.02
C GLU A 164 -0.16 -10.83 0.57
N ASP A 165 -1.27 -11.41 1.03
CA ASP A 165 -1.70 -12.76 0.65
C ASP A 165 -2.95 -12.66 -0.20
N TRP A 166 -2.87 -13.10 -1.46
CA TRP A 166 -3.92 -12.95 -2.46
C TRP A 166 -4.60 -14.28 -2.78
N THR A 167 -5.90 -14.22 -3.01
CA THR A 167 -6.75 -15.37 -3.32
C THR A 167 -6.62 -15.76 -4.79
N LYS A 168 -6.42 -17.05 -5.03
CA LYS A 168 -6.61 -17.68 -6.34
C LYS A 168 -7.71 -18.73 -6.28
N PHE A 169 -8.40 -18.92 -7.39
CA PHE A 169 -9.51 -19.87 -7.51
C PHE A 169 -9.46 -20.70 -8.79
N THR A 170 -10.08 -21.87 -8.72
CA THR A 170 -10.67 -22.55 -9.88
C THR A 170 -11.75 -21.69 -10.51
N TRP A 171 -12.06 -21.94 -11.79
CA TRP A 171 -12.98 -21.09 -12.52
C TRP A 171 -14.37 -21.03 -11.86
N PHE A 172 -14.93 -22.19 -11.46
CA PHE A 172 -16.25 -22.25 -10.81
C PHE A 172 -16.28 -21.51 -9.47
N ASN A 173 -15.22 -21.60 -8.67
CA ASN A 173 -15.14 -20.88 -7.40
C ASN A 173 -15.02 -19.37 -7.60
N ALA A 174 -14.29 -18.93 -8.63
CA ALA A 174 -14.19 -17.53 -9.00
C ALA A 174 -15.54 -16.96 -9.47
N ASP A 175 -16.23 -17.67 -10.36
CA ASP A 175 -17.56 -17.29 -10.86
C ASP A 175 -18.61 -17.22 -9.73
N ALA A 176 -18.66 -18.25 -8.89
CA ALA A 176 -19.57 -18.29 -7.73
C ALA A 176 -19.27 -17.15 -6.74
N PHE A 177 -17.99 -16.86 -6.48
CA PHE A 177 -17.61 -15.76 -5.60
C PHE A 177 -18.03 -14.41 -6.18
N CYS A 178 -17.73 -14.12 -7.45
CA CYS A 178 -18.15 -12.86 -8.05
C CYS A 178 -19.66 -12.67 -8.02
N LYS A 179 -20.44 -13.72 -8.33
CA LYS A 179 -21.91 -13.69 -8.23
C LYS A 179 -22.40 -13.41 -6.81
N SER A 180 -21.73 -13.97 -5.79
CA SER A 180 -22.06 -13.68 -4.38
C SER A 180 -21.83 -12.22 -3.98
N GLN A 181 -21.02 -11.49 -4.75
CA GLN A 181 -20.72 -10.06 -4.57
C GLN A 181 -21.53 -9.16 -5.51
N ASN A 182 -22.65 -9.66 -6.04
CA ASN A 182 -23.48 -8.98 -7.05
C ASN A 182 -22.66 -8.52 -8.28
N ALA A 183 -21.66 -9.32 -8.65
CA ALA A 183 -20.74 -9.04 -9.73
C ALA A 183 -20.58 -10.28 -10.62
N ARG A 184 -19.68 -10.21 -11.61
CA ARG A 184 -19.37 -11.33 -12.50
C ARG A 184 -17.88 -11.37 -12.83
N LEU A 185 -17.41 -12.49 -13.36
CA LEU A 185 -16.13 -12.50 -14.06
C LEU A 185 -16.22 -11.62 -15.33
N PRO A 186 -15.18 -10.83 -15.64
CA PRO A 186 -15.12 -10.08 -16.89
C PRO A 186 -15.14 -11.04 -18.08
N THR A 187 -15.72 -10.62 -19.20
CA THR A 187 -15.54 -11.32 -20.47
C THR A 187 -14.09 -11.19 -20.94
N LYS A 188 -13.67 -12.05 -21.86
CA LYS A 188 -12.33 -12.00 -22.46
C LYS A 188 -12.08 -10.67 -23.16
N ASP A 189 -13.08 -10.12 -23.86
CA ASP A 189 -12.94 -8.84 -24.57
C ASP A 189 -12.86 -7.66 -23.57
N GLU A 190 -13.69 -7.64 -22.53
CA GLU A 190 -13.59 -6.62 -21.46
C GLU A 190 -12.24 -6.66 -20.74
N LEU A 191 -11.73 -7.86 -20.46
CA LEU A 191 -10.49 -8.01 -19.70
C LEU A 191 -9.25 -7.61 -20.52
N ILE A 192 -9.23 -7.93 -21.82
CA ILE A 192 -8.13 -7.50 -22.70
C ILE A 192 -8.20 -6.00 -23.00
N ASP A 193 -9.40 -5.42 -23.13
CA ASP A 193 -9.57 -3.97 -23.28
C ASP A 193 -9.11 -3.23 -22.02
N PHE A 194 -9.43 -3.77 -20.84
CA PHE A 194 -8.95 -3.25 -19.56
C PHE A 194 -7.41 -3.30 -19.48
N TYR A 195 -6.79 -4.42 -19.85
CA TYR A 195 -5.33 -4.54 -19.92
C TYR A 195 -4.72 -3.51 -20.89
N ASN A 196 -5.27 -3.38 -22.10
CA ASN A 196 -4.76 -2.45 -23.11
C ASN A 196 -4.87 -0.98 -22.68
N ALA A 197 -5.87 -0.64 -21.87
CA ALA A 197 -6.03 0.69 -21.30
C ALA A 197 -5.03 1.01 -20.18
N HIS A 198 -4.33 0.01 -19.65
CA HIS A 198 -3.34 0.14 -18.58
C HIS A 198 -1.99 -0.50 -19.01
N PRO A 199 -1.32 0.03 -20.05
CA PRO A 199 -0.13 -0.58 -20.63
C PRO A 199 1.08 -0.52 -19.69
N GLY A 200 2.01 -1.46 -19.88
CA GLY A 200 3.25 -1.50 -19.11
C GLY A 200 3.01 -1.89 -17.65
N ASP A 201 3.49 -1.06 -16.71
CA ASP A 201 3.37 -1.28 -15.28
C ASP A 201 2.28 -0.41 -14.62
N ASP A 202 1.37 0.18 -15.40
CA ASP A 202 0.35 1.13 -14.92
C ASP A 202 -0.51 0.57 -13.78
N LEU A 203 -0.98 -0.69 -13.91
CA LEU A 203 -1.73 -1.37 -12.85
C LEU A 203 -0.91 -1.57 -11.57
N ILE A 204 0.42 -1.69 -11.65
CA ILE A 204 1.30 -1.83 -10.50
C ILE A 204 1.60 -0.45 -9.89
N SER A 205 2.01 0.51 -10.71
CA SER A 205 2.51 1.81 -10.25
C SER A 205 1.40 2.73 -9.75
N ASN A 206 0.26 2.78 -10.44
CA ASN A 206 -0.85 3.67 -10.12
C ASN A 206 -1.93 2.99 -9.27
N TYR A 207 -2.09 1.68 -9.41
CA TYR A 207 -3.16 0.94 -8.73
C TYR A 207 -2.66 -0.17 -7.82
N GLY A 208 -1.36 -0.46 -7.77
CA GLY A 208 -0.76 -1.41 -6.82
C GLY A 208 -1.11 -2.88 -7.03
N TRP A 209 -1.66 -3.27 -8.18
CA TRP A 209 -2.06 -4.66 -8.39
C TRP A 209 -0.87 -5.63 -8.33
N PRO A 210 -1.02 -6.81 -7.71
CA PRO A 210 0.06 -7.78 -7.47
C PRO A 210 0.44 -8.61 -8.72
N ILE A 211 0.66 -7.96 -9.86
CA ILE A 211 0.96 -8.60 -11.15
C ILE A 211 2.45 -8.58 -11.50
N VAL A 212 3.32 -8.50 -10.49
CA VAL A 212 4.80 -8.48 -10.66
C VAL A 212 5.40 -9.87 -10.92
N GLU A 213 4.66 -10.94 -10.58
CA GLU A 213 5.12 -12.32 -10.76
C GLU A 213 4.19 -13.09 -11.70
N LYS A 214 4.78 -13.98 -12.51
CA LYS A 214 4.01 -14.89 -13.37
C LYS A 214 3.00 -15.73 -12.58
N SER A 215 3.31 -16.05 -11.32
CA SER A 215 2.48 -16.82 -10.40
C SER A 215 1.09 -16.21 -10.14
N PHE A 216 0.95 -14.89 -10.36
CA PHE A 216 -0.26 -14.09 -10.14
C PHE A 216 -0.59 -13.16 -11.33
N SER A 217 -0.35 -13.60 -12.56
CA SER A 217 -0.57 -12.75 -13.75
C SER A 217 -1.77 -13.16 -14.61
N MET A 218 -2.23 -14.42 -14.52
CA MET A 218 -3.17 -15.01 -15.49
C MET A 218 -4.62 -14.92 -14.99
N PHE A 219 -5.36 -13.85 -15.27
CA PHE A 219 -6.70 -13.64 -14.71
C PHE A 219 -7.81 -14.36 -15.48
N TRP A 220 -8.70 -15.06 -14.77
CA TRP A 220 -9.87 -15.72 -15.35
C TRP A 220 -10.83 -14.77 -16.07
N THR A 221 -11.47 -15.27 -17.14
CA THR A 221 -12.59 -14.61 -17.82
C THR A 221 -13.84 -15.49 -17.77
N SER A 222 -15.02 -14.90 -17.95
CA SER A 222 -16.29 -15.62 -18.11
C SER A 222 -16.46 -16.29 -19.48
N THR A 223 -15.63 -15.93 -20.47
CA THR A 223 -15.79 -16.40 -21.86
C THR A 223 -15.36 -17.86 -22.01
N PRO A 224 -16.29 -18.78 -22.35
CA PRO A 224 -15.94 -20.18 -22.56
C PRO A 224 -15.16 -20.35 -23.86
N LYS A 225 -14.27 -21.35 -23.87
CA LYS A 225 -13.67 -21.90 -25.09
C LYS A 225 -14.37 -23.22 -25.41
N ILE A 226 -15.10 -23.25 -26.52
CA ILE A 226 -15.65 -24.51 -27.02
C ILE A 226 -14.48 -25.36 -27.53
N ASN A 227 -14.36 -26.57 -26.99
CA ASN A 227 -13.43 -27.58 -27.48
C ASN A 227 -14.18 -28.90 -27.69
N MET A 228 -14.25 -29.36 -28.94
CA MET A 228 -14.93 -30.61 -29.30
C MET A 228 -14.18 -31.88 -28.87
N TYR A 229 -12.94 -31.75 -28.39
CA TYR A 229 -12.04 -32.89 -28.13
C TYR A 229 -11.68 -33.10 -26.65
N PHE A 230 -12.07 -32.18 -25.76
CA PHE A 230 -11.79 -32.28 -24.33
C PHE A 230 -13.09 -32.37 -23.53
N PRO A 231 -13.20 -33.31 -22.57
CA PRO A 231 -14.42 -33.48 -21.79
C PRO A 231 -14.63 -32.34 -20.78
N ASP A 232 -13.55 -31.71 -20.32
CA ASP A 232 -13.62 -30.66 -19.32
C ASP A 232 -13.85 -29.28 -19.96
N PRO A 233 -14.72 -28.44 -19.38
CA PRO A 233 -14.94 -27.10 -19.89
C PRO A 233 -13.66 -26.27 -19.78
N LEU A 234 -13.46 -25.41 -20.78
CA LEU A 234 -12.34 -24.50 -20.89
C LEU A 234 -12.85 -23.07 -20.86
N HIS A 235 -12.10 -22.18 -20.21
CA HIS A 235 -12.35 -20.75 -20.23
C HIS A 235 -11.06 -20.01 -20.58
N TYR A 236 -11.22 -18.84 -21.20
CA TYR A 236 -10.08 -17.97 -21.47
C TYR A 236 -9.57 -17.33 -20.17
N HIS A 237 -8.27 -17.05 -20.14
CA HIS A 237 -7.65 -16.15 -19.17
C HIS A 237 -6.74 -15.15 -19.91
N VAL A 238 -6.46 -14.03 -19.27
CA VAL A 238 -5.56 -12.98 -19.80
C VAL A 238 -4.36 -12.86 -18.89
N ASP A 239 -3.16 -12.96 -19.44
CA ASP A 239 -1.91 -12.70 -18.73
C ASP A 239 -1.65 -11.18 -18.68
N PHE A 240 -1.70 -10.60 -17.49
CA PHE A 240 -1.54 -9.16 -17.24
C PHE A 240 -0.09 -8.68 -17.29
N ILE A 241 0.88 -9.58 -17.43
CA ILE A 241 2.28 -9.22 -17.72
C ILE A 241 2.47 -9.11 -19.24
N THR A 242 1.86 -9.99 -20.03
CA THR A 242 2.16 -10.12 -21.46
C THR A 242 1.04 -9.68 -22.40
N GLY A 243 -0.18 -9.49 -21.89
CA GLY A 243 -1.39 -9.31 -22.70
C GLY A 243 -1.84 -10.56 -23.43
N LYS A 244 -1.18 -11.72 -23.21
CA LYS A 244 -1.50 -12.95 -23.92
C LYS A 244 -2.84 -13.51 -23.44
N ILE A 245 -3.70 -13.85 -24.39
CA ILE A 245 -4.92 -14.63 -24.16
C ILE A 245 -4.60 -16.10 -24.39
N ASP A 246 -4.94 -16.95 -23.43
CA ASP A 246 -4.82 -18.42 -23.53
C ASP A 246 -6.04 -19.10 -22.86
N GLN A 247 -6.11 -20.42 -22.93
CA GLN A 247 -7.19 -21.20 -22.30
C GLN A 247 -6.69 -22.03 -21.12
N GLY A 248 -7.53 -22.11 -20.08
CA GLY A 248 -7.33 -22.98 -18.94
C GLY A 248 -8.52 -23.91 -18.75
N ILE A 249 -8.25 -25.14 -18.31
CA ILE A 249 -9.30 -26.07 -17.85
C ILE A 249 -9.86 -25.51 -16.54
N VAL A 250 -11.17 -25.62 -16.33
CA VAL A 250 -11.84 -25.04 -15.14
C VAL A 250 -11.25 -25.47 -13.78
N GLY A 251 -10.54 -26.61 -13.73
CA GLY A 251 -9.82 -27.10 -12.54
C GLY A 251 -8.46 -26.44 -12.27
N ASN A 252 -7.94 -25.64 -13.21
CA ASN A 252 -6.72 -24.86 -12.98
C ASN A 252 -6.99 -23.75 -11.94
N ILE A 253 -5.96 -23.34 -11.20
CA ILE A 253 -6.09 -22.31 -10.17
C ILE A 253 -5.36 -21.04 -10.61
N PHE A 254 -6.14 -19.98 -10.83
CA PHE A 254 -5.67 -18.70 -11.34
C PHE A 254 -6.19 -17.53 -10.49
N PRO A 255 -5.54 -16.36 -10.56
CA PRO A 255 -6.11 -15.10 -10.09
C PRO A 255 -7.45 -14.81 -10.79
N PHE A 256 -8.27 -14.01 -10.12
CA PHE A 256 -9.53 -13.53 -10.68
C PHE A 256 -9.80 -12.11 -10.19
N ILE A 257 -10.64 -11.40 -10.93
CA ILE A 257 -11.23 -10.13 -10.52
C ILE A 257 -12.71 -10.19 -10.84
N CYS A 258 -13.50 -9.40 -10.12
CA CYS A 258 -14.92 -9.26 -10.37
C CYS A 258 -15.21 -7.89 -10.97
N VAL A 259 -16.14 -7.86 -11.92
CA VAL A 259 -16.64 -6.64 -12.53
C VAL A 259 -18.10 -6.45 -12.17
N ASP A 260 -18.42 -5.23 -11.74
CA ASP A 260 -19.77 -4.77 -11.43
C ASP A 260 -20.19 -3.77 -12.50
N ASP A 261 -21.34 -4.04 -13.13
CA ASP A 261 -21.85 -3.32 -14.31
C ASP A 261 -22.48 -1.95 -13.97
N ASN A 262 -22.58 -1.60 -12.66
CA ASN A 262 -23.32 -0.46 -12.11
C ASN A 262 -24.85 -0.51 -12.32
#